data_AF-A0AAW7DVF7-F1
#
_entry.id   AF-A0AAW7DVF7-F1
#
_cell.length_a   1.000
_cell.length_b   1.000
_cell.length_c   1.000
_cell.angle_alpha   90.00
_cell.angle_beta   90.00
_cell.angle_gamma   90.00
#
_symmetry.space_group_name_H-M   'P 1'
#
loop_
_entity.id
_entity.type
_entity.pdbx_description
1 polymer ?
#
loop_
_entity_poly.entity_id
_entity_poly.type
_entity_poly.pdbx_seq_one_letter_code
_entity_poly.pdbx_strand_id
1 'polypeptide(L)'
;MWEDYESYYVREDALAKLKHEIEDEAGRCSIEVRLLGGLLKFTPLGVYTKVLLELEQPNFKNYPVIYKHRNGQLTSEHKGKAVSTKWVVGFLKHHSSEAQDLIKQHETNVAIKNAQETERDTVKSTHVVSSLSENKPEQTYGYSANKGICPVCNGDGGAAGQCYKCGGSGWA
;
A
#
# COMPACT_ATOMS: atom_id res chain seq x y z
N MET A 1 39.90 28.13 -23.50
CA MET A 1 40.23 27.57 -22.19
C MET A 1 38.97 27.71 -21.35
N TRP A 2 38.05 26.76 -21.52
CA TRP A 2 36.81 26.70 -20.74
C TRP A 2 37.10 25.61 -19.71
N GLU A 3 37.41 26.02 -18.49
CA GLU A 3 37.57 25.08 -17.39
C GLU A 3 36.18 24.61 -16.97
N ASP A 4 35.98 23.30 -17.09
CA ASP A 4 34.87 22.53 -16.56
C ASP A 4 34.68 22.80 -15.06
N TYR A 5 33.84 23.78 -14.72
CA TYR A 5 33.50 24.10 -13.34
C TYR A 5 32.00 23.90 -13.06
N GLU A 6 31.37 22.94 -13.73
CA GLU A 6 30.26 22.24 -13.09
C GLU A 6 30.87 21.17 -12.19
N SER A 7 31.34 21.59 -11.00
CA SER A 7 31.45 20.65 -9.91
C SER A 7 30.03 20.11 -9.69
N TYR A 8 29.80 18.93 -10.25
CA TYR A 8 28.66 18.07 -9.96
C TYR A 8 28.71 17.82 -8.46
N TYR A 9 28.14 18.73 -7.68
CA TYR A 9 27.81 18.48 -6.29
C TYR A 9 26.91 17.25 -6.33
N VAL A 10 27.48 16.08 -6.04
CA VAL A 10 26.72 14.89 -5.68
C VAL A 10 25.93 15.31 -4.45
N ARG A 11 24.69 15.71 -4.66
CA ARG A 11 23.79 16.12 -3.59
C ARG A 11 23.63 14.90 -2.70
N GLU A 12 24.15 14.99 -1.49
CA GLU A 12 23.97 13.95 -0.48
C GLU A 12 22.46 13.75 -0.29
N ASP A 13 22.00 12.52 -0.51
CA ASP A 13 20.61 12.14 -0.33
C ASP A 13 20.33 12.12 1.18
N ALA A 14 19.73 13.22 1.65
CA ALA A 14 19.46 13.42 3.06
C ALA A 14 18.44 12.41 3.59
N LEU A 15 17.57 11.84 2.73
CA LEU A 15 16.65 10.78 3.12
C LEU A 15 17.38 9.44 3.27
N ALA A 16 18.30 9.11 2.37
CA ALA A 16 19.11 7.89 2.47
C ALA A 16 20.01 7.92 3.72
N LYS A 17 20.64 9.08 3.98
CA LYS A 17 21.43 9.30 5.21
C LYS A 17 20.57 9.17 6.46
N LEU A 18 19.44 9.88 6.50
CA LEU A 18 18.52 9.81 7.63
C LEU A 18 18.02 8.38 7.86
N LYS A 19 17.67 7.64 6.80
CA LYS A 19 17.26 6.23 6.89
C LYS A 19 18.32 5.43 7.63
N HIS A 20 19.58 5.53 7.20
CA HIS A 20 20.68 4.78 7.78
C HIS A 20 20.86 5.12 9.27
N GLU A 21 20.76 6.39 9.64
CA GLU A 21 20.93 6.86 11.03
C GLU A 21 19.83 6.35 11.98
N ILE A 22 18.62 6.09 11.48
CA ILE A 22 17.45 5.76 12.32
C ILE A 22 17.00 4.30 12.23
N GLU A 23 17.56 3.50 11.32
CA GLU A 23 17.08 2.16 10.98
C GLU A 23 17.01 1.24 12.20
N ASP A 24 18.07 1.21 13.02
CA ASP A 24 18.11 0.42 14.24
C ASP A 24 17.04 0.83 15.25
N GLU A 25 16.87 2.14 15.46
CA GLU A 25 15.89 2.67 16.42
C GLU A 25 14.45 2.45 15.93
N ALA A 26 14.22 2.55 14.62
CA ALA A 26 12.92 2.26 14.02
C ALA A 26 12.56 0.78 14.21
N GLY A 27 13.51 -0.14 13.97
CA GLY A 27 13.35 -1.56 14.25
C GLY A 27 12.96 -1.84 15.70
N ARG A 28 13.63 -1.20 16.66
CA ARG A 28 13.29 -1.28 18.10
C ARG A 28 11.87 -0.78 18.39
N CYS A 29 11.42 0.24 17.66
CA CYS A 29 10.08 0.80 17.79
C CYS A 29 9.00 0.02 17.04
N SER A 30 9.33 -1.12 16.42
CA SER A 30 8.42 -1.89 15.56
C SER A 30 7.94 -1.11 14.31
N ILE A 31 8.77 -0.20 13.81
CA ILE A 31 8.51 0.65 12.65
C ILE A 31 9.53 0.33 11.57
N GLU A 32 9.06 0.08 10.37
CA GLU A 32 9.86 -0.05 9.17
C GLU A 32 10.00 1.29 8.44
N VAL A 33 11.23 1.60 8.02
CA VAL A 33 11.55 2.81 7.27
C VAL A 33 12.00 2.42 5.86
N ARG A 34 11.26 2.87 4.84
CA ARG A 34 11.54 2.52 3.44
C ARG A 34 11.64 3.77 2.57
N LEU A 35 12.65 3.82 1.71
CA LEU A 35 12.79 4.85 0.70
C LEU A 35 12.09 4.37 -0.59
N LEU A 36 10.92 4.95 -0.91
CA LEU A 36 10.08 4.54 -2.04
C LEU A 36 9.54 5.78 -2.78
N GLY A 37 9.86 5.89 -4.07
CA GLY A 37 9.37 6.98 -4.92
C GLY A 37 9.82 8.37 -4.46
N GLY A 38 11.06 8.49 -3.95
CA GLY A 38 11.60 9.75 -3.43
C GLY A 38 11.07 10.15 -2.05
N LEU A 39 10.33 9.27 -1.38
CA LEU A 39 9.79 9.50 -0.04
C LEU A 39 10.37 8.50 0.95
N LEU A 40 10.73 8.98 2.13
CA LEU A 40 11.05 8.12 3.28
C LEU A 40 9.76 7.84 4.06
N LYS A 41 9.28 6.60 3.98
CA LYS A 41 7.99 6.17 4.54
C LYS A 41 8.19 5.37 5.81
N PHE A 42 7.36 5.67 6.80
CA PHE A 42 7.34 5.03 8.11
C PHE A 42 6.05 4.21 8.25
N THR A 43 6.16 2.90 8.40
CA THR A 43 5.02 1.98 8.55
C THR A 43 5.29 1.01 9.69
N PRO A 44 4.28 0.50 10.43
CA PRO A 44 4.50 -0.62 11.33
C PRO A 44 5.08 -1.82 10.55
N LEU A 45 5.95 -2.59 11.18
CA LEU A 45 6.60 -3.76 10.57
C LEU A 45 5.54 -4.70 9.95
N GLY A 46 5.71 -5.04 8.67
CA GLY A 46 4.77 -5.90 7.94
C GLY A 46 3.40 -5.29 7.61
N VAL A 47 3.06 -4.08 8.08
CA VAL A 47 1.76 -3.42 7.84
C VAL A 47 1.92 -2.21 6.92
N TYR A 48 2.28 -2.47 5.68
CA TYR A 48 2.65 -1.43 4.70
C TYR A 48 1.53 -0.50 4.27
N THR A 49 0.27 -0.86 4.54
CA THR A 49 -0.91 -0.04 4.22
C THR A 49 -1.19 1.05 5.27
N LYS A 50 -0.53 0.98 6.44
CA LYS A 50 -0.74 1.91 7.56
C LYS A 50 0.45 2.85 7.72
N VAL A 51 0.59 3.78 6.79
CA VAL A 51 1.63 4.82 6.84
C VAL A 51 1.40 5.74 8.05
N LEU A 52 2.45 5.93 8.86
CA LEU A 52 2.47 6.84 10.02
C LEU A 52 2.95 8.23 9.60
N LEU A 53 4.04 8.28 8.83
CA LEU A 53 4.71 9.50 8.37
C LEU A 53 5.37 9.26 7.01
N GLU A 54 5.40 10.30 6.18
CA GLU A 54 6.19 10.36 4.95
C GLU A 54 7.02 11.65 4.98
N LEU A 55 8.32 11.51 4.72
CA LEU A 55 9.24 12.62 4.55
C LEU A 55 9.68 12.72 3.10
N GLU A 56 9.86 13.95 2.62
CA GLU A 56 10.45 14.24 1.31
C GLU A 56 11.71 15.09 1.48
N GLN A 57 12.57 15.09 0.47
CA GLN A 57 13.64 16.08 0.34
C GLN A 57 13.25 17.03 -0.81
N PRO A 58 12.88 18.28 -0.50
CA PRO A 58 12.50 19.23 -1.55
C PRO A 58 13.69 19.53 -2.47
N ASN A 59 13.37 19.87 -3.72
CA ASN A 59 14.36 20.29 -4.70
C ASN A 59 15.24 21.42 -4.11
N PHE A 60 16.56 21.27 -4.26
CA PHE A 60 17.57 22.23 -3.80
C PHE A 60 17.74 22.35 -2.27
N LYS A 61 17.06 21.51 -1.47
CA LYS A 61 17.29 21.44 -0.02
C LYS A 61 18.12 20.22 0.33
N ASN A 62 18.93 20.33 1.39
CA ASN A 62 19.78 19.27 1.94
C ASN A 62 19.23 18.72 3.26
N TYR A 63 17.94 18.92 3.52
CA TYR A 63 17.28 18.44 4.72
C TYR A 63 15.90 17.86 4.40
N PRO A 64 15.48 16.82 5.13
CA PRO A 64 14.15 16.25 5.00
C PRO A 64 13.09 17.18 5.59
N VAL A 65 11.91 17.16 4.99
CA VAL A 65 10.71 17.86 5.48
C VAL A 65 9.53 16.90 5.56
N ILE A 66 8.53 17.27 6.36
CA ILE A 66 7.28 16.51 6.45
C ILE A 66 6.51 16.66 5.12
N TYR A 67 6.25 15.54 4.44
CA TYR A 67 5.38 15.51 3.27
C TYR A 67 3.93 15.21 3.68
N LYS A 68 3.76 14.17 4.51
CA LYS A 68 2.45 13.68 4.93
C LYS A 68 2.51 13.01 6.30
N HIS A 69 1.51 13.25 7.14
CA HIS A 69 1.25 12.51 8.36
C HIS A 69 0.01 11.62 8.15
N ARG A 70 -0.09 10.52 8.90
CA ARG A 70 -1.33 9.73 8.97
C ARG A 70 -2.58 10.56 9.31
N ASN A 71 -2.43 11.58 10.14
CA ASN A 71 -3.51 12.48 10.50
C ASN A 71 -3.52 13.66 9.51
N GLY A 72 -4.65 13.87 8.84
CA GLY A 72 -4.83 14.95 7.87
C GLY A 72 -4.63 16.34 8.48
N GLN A 73 -5.06 16.56 9.74
CA GLN A 73 -4.86 17.83 10.44
C GLN A 73 -3.39 18.12 10.69
N LEU A 74 -2.63 17.13 11.18
CA LEU A 74 -1.19 17.28 11.38
C LEU A 74 -0.42 17.44 10.06
N THR A 75 -0.92 16.85 8.97
CA THR A 75 -0.39 17.13 7.63
C THR A 75 -0.57 18.61 7.29
N SER A 76 -1.77 19.15 7.42
CA SER A 76 -2.04 20.57 7.13
C SER A 76 -1.20 21.52 7.98
N GLU A 77 -0.95 21.18 9.25
CA GLU A 77 -0.20 22.03 10.17
C GLU A 77 1.33 21.97 9.98
N HIS A 78 1.86 20.81 9.59
CA HIS A 78 3.31 20.56 9.63
C HIS A 78 3.95 20.28 8.27
N LYS A 79 3.19 20.13 7.18
CA LYS A 79 3.76 19.89 5.86
C LYS A 79 4.78 20.98 5.49
N GLY A 80 5.91 20.55 4.93
CA GLY A 80 7.03 21.41 4.53
C GLY A 80 7.95 21.85 5.68
N LYS A 81 7.62 21.55 6.94
CA LYS A 81 8.51 21.82 8.08
C LYS A 81 9.69 20.84 8.08
N ALA A 82 10.88 21.37 8.28
CA ALA A 82 12.11 20.60 8.38
C ALA A 82 12.11 19.71 9.62
N VAL A 83 12.71 18.53 9.50
CA VAL A 83 12.88 17.59 10.62
C VAL A 83 14.35 17.26 10.81
N SER A 84 14.76 17.12 12.07
CA SER A 84 16.09 16.64 12.43
C SER A 84 16.06 15.15 12.77
N THR A 85 17.20 14.46 12.71
CA THR A 85 17.32 13.06 13.15
C THR A 85 16.78 12.88 14.58
N LYS A 86 17.09 13.81 15.50
CA LYS A 86 16.57 13.80 16.88
C LYS A 86 15.05 13.87 16.94
N TRP A 87 14.44 14.72 16.10
CA TRP A 87 12.97 14.81 16.03
C TRP A 87 12.37 13.49 15.52
N VAL A 88 12.96 12.89 14.48
CA VAL A 88 12.49 11.61 13.91
C VAL A 88 12.61 10.48 14.93
N VAL A 89 13.70 10.41 15.69
CA VAL A 89 13.85 9.45 16.80
C VAL A 89 12.78 9.67 17.87
N GLY A 90 12.46 10.92 18.21
CA GLY A 90 11.36 11.25 19.11
C GLY A 90 10.00 10.78 18.58
N PHE A 91 9.76 10.98 17.28
CA PHE A 91 8.56 10.48 16.59
C PHE A 91 8.44 8.96 16.66
N LEU A 92 9.52 8.23 16.36
CA LEU A 92 9.55 6.75 16.40
C LEU A 92 9.17 6.23 17.79
N LYS A 93 9.80 6.78 18.83
CA LYS A 93 9.54 6.39 20.23
C LYS A 93 8.11 6.69 20.66
N HIS A 94 7.58 7.85 20.29
CA HIS A 94 6.20 8.24 20.62
C HIS A 94 5.17 7.30 19.99
N HIS A 95 5.42 6.80 18.79
CA HIS A 95 4.48 5.96 18.03
C HIS A 95 4.75 4.45 18.16
N SER A 96 5.72 4.03 18.98
CA SER A 96 6.09 2.61 19.09
C SER A 96 4.93 1.73 19.59
N SER A 97 4.20 2.18 20.63
CA SER A 97 3.03 1.43 21.12
C SER A 97 1.92 1.33 20.07
N GLU A 98 1.62 2.43 19.38
CA GLU A 98 0.61 2.42 18.31
C GLU A 98 1.01 1.49 17.17
N ALA A 99 2.30 1.47 16.78
CA ALA A 99 2.80 0.57 15.76
C ALA A 99 2.56 -0.91 16.14
N GLN A 100 2.86 -1.28 17.38
CA GLN A 100 2.62 -2.64 17.88
C GLN A 100 1.13 -3.01 17.88
N ASP A 101 0.25 -2.08 18.25
CA ASP A 101 -1.19 -2.33 18.24
C ASP A 101 -1.71 -2.53 16.80
N LEU A 102 -1.21 -1.75 15.84
CA LEU A 102 -1.55 -1.92 14.43
C LEU A 102 -1.07 -3.27 13.87
N ILE A 103 0.10 -3.75 14.31
CA ILE A 103 0.63 -5.08 13.94
C ILE A 103 -0.31 -6.17 14.46
N LYS A 104 -0.64 -6.16 15.76
CA LYS A 104 -1.55 -7.15 16.37
C LYS A 104 -2.93 -7.15 15.71
N GLN A 105 -3.47 -5.97 15.42
CA GLN A 105 -4.74 -5.84 14.70
C GLN A 105 -4.64 -6.42 13.29
N HIS A 106 -3.54 -6.18 12.59
CA HIS A 106 -3.32 -6.73 11.25
C HIS A 106 -3.27 -8.26 11.27
N GLU A 107 -2.48 -8.85 12.17
CA GLU A 107 -2.36 -10.30 12.35
C GLU A 107 -3.72 -10.94 12.67
N THR A 108 -4.48 -10.32 13.57
CA THR A 108 -5.83 -10.79 13.93
C THR A 108 -6.76 -10.77 12.71
N ASN A 109 -6.76 -9.67 11.94
CA ASN A 109 -7.59 -9.55 10.75
C ASN A 109 -7.21 -10.57 9.66
N VAL A 110 -5.91 -10.86 9.49
CA VAL A 110 -5.43 -11.89 8.56
C VAL A 110 -5.89 -13.28 9.02
N ALA A 111 -5.77 -13.59 10.30
CA ALA A 111 -6.22 -14.87 10.85
C ALA A 111 -7.74 -15.08 10.66
N ILE A 112 -8.55 -14.06 10.95
CA ILE A 112 -10.01 -14.11 10.75
C ILE A 112 -10.34 -14.33 9.27
N LYS A 113 -9.68 -13.60 8.37
CA LYS A 113 -9.92 -13.73 6.93
C LYS A 113 -9.61 -15.15 6.44
N ASN A 114 -8.48 -15.72 6.85
CA ASN A 114 -8.09 -17.08 6.47
C ASN A 114 -9.05 -18.14 7.02
N ALA A 115 -9.54 -17.98 8.26
CA ALA A 115 -10.55 -18.87 8.84
C ALA A 115 -11.86 -18.84 8.05
N GLN A 116 -12.34 -17.65 7.66
CA GLN A 116 -13.57 -17.49 6.86
C GLN A 116 -13.44 -18.08 5.45
N GLU A 117 -12.27 -18.01 4.83
CA GLU A 117 -12.01 -18.62 3.52
C GLU A 117 -12.01 -20.16 3.61
N THR A 118 -11.45 -20.71 4.69
CA THR A 118 -11.43 -22.17 4.95
C THR A 118 -12.84 -22.73 5.14
N GLU A 119 -13.73 -22.01 5.82
CA GLU A 119 -15.15 -22.40 5.99
C GLU A 119 -15.96 -22.30 4.68
N ARG A 120 -15.66 -21.33 3.81
CA ARG A 120 -16.33 -21.21 2.50
C ARG A 120 -15.96 -22.32 1.53
N ASP A 121 -14.71 -22.78 1.56
CA ASP A 121 -14.24 -23.86 0.69
C ASP A 121 -14.71 -25.24 1.15
N THR A 122 -14.93 -25.43 2.46
CA THR A 122 -15.55 -26.65 3.00
C THR A 122 -17.03 -26.75 2.63
N VAL A 123 -17.79 -25.65 2.61
CA VAL A 123 -19.21 -25.65 2.21
C VAL A 123 -19.40 -25.85 0.69
N LYS A 124 -18.47 -25.39 -0.16
CA LYS A 124 -18.51 -25.68 -1.61
C LYS A 124 -18.19 -27.13 -1.97
N SER A 125 -17.49 -27.86 -1.09
CA SER A 125 -17.13 -29.27 -1.32
C SER A 125 -18.30 -30.25 -1.07
N THR A 126 -19.35 -29.83 -0.35
CA THR A 126 -20.48 -30.72 -0.01
C THR A 126 -21.61 -30.74 -1.06
N HIS A 127 -21.53 -29.95 -2.13
CA HIS A 127 -22.59 -29.83 -3.14
C HIS A 127 -22.23 -30.37 -4.54
N VAL A 128 -21.29 -31.30 -4.67
CA VAL A 128 -20.96 -31.92 -5.98
C VAL A 128 -20.88 -33.45 -5.88
N VAL A 129 -21.99 -34.11 -5.53
CA VAL A 129 -22.26 -35.47 -5.99
C VAL A 129 -23.74 -35.61 -6.32
N SER A 130 -24.16 -35.01 -7.43
CA SER A 130 -25.23 -35.55 -8.28
C SER A 130 -25.29 -34.82 -9.60
N SER A 131 -25.52 -35.61 -10.65
CA SER A 131 -25.99 -35.21 -11.98
C SER A 131 -24.92 -35.00 -13.06
N LEU A 132 -24.52 -36.13 -13.65
CA LEU A 132 -24.56 -36.44 -15.10
C LEU A 132 -24.48 -35.28 -16.12
N SER A 133 -23.42 -35.37 -16.93
CA SER A 133 -23.37 -35.27 -18.41
C SER A 133 -23.65 -33.94 -19.14
N GLU A 134 -22.82 -33.76 -20.18
CA GLU A 134 -23.01 -33.05 -21.45
C GLU A 134 -22.45 -31.62 -21.67
N ASN A 135 -21.46 -31.61 -22.57
CA ASN A 135 -21.10 -30.59 -23.57
C ASN A 135 -20.52 -29.25 -23.13
N LYS A 136 -19.20 -29.15 -23.31
CA LYS A 136 -18.36 -27.96 -23.30
C LYS A 136 -18.43 -27.27 -24.66
N PRO A 137 -18.79 -25.98 -24.77
CA PRO A 137 -18.36 -25.16 -25.89
C PRO A 137 -17.11 -24.37 -25.51
N GLU A 138 -16.14 -24.40 -26.41
CA GLU A 138 -14.88 -23.67 -26.39
C GLU A 138 -15.15 -22.15 -26.36
N GLN A 139 -14.86 -21.48 -25.25
CA GLN A 139 -15.01 -20.03 -25.13
C GLN A 139 -13.73 -19.32 -25.59
N THR A 140 -13.82 -18.70 -26.76
CA THR A 140 -12.85 -17.74 -27.29
C THR A 140 -12.83 -16.48 -26.41
N TYR A 141 -11.67 -16.20 -25.81
CA TYR A 141 -11.41 -14.94 -25.12
C TYR A 141 -11.17 -13.85 -26.17
N GLY A 142 -12.04 -12.84 -26.21
CA GLY A 142 -11.90 -11.70 -27.10
C GLY A 142 -12.62 -10.46 -26.56
N TYR A 143 -11.89 -9.34 -26.50
CA TYR A 143 -12.45 -8.02 -26.25
C TYR A 143 -13.30 -7.60 -27.46
N SER A 144 -14.58 -7.28 -27.26
CA SER A 144 -15.43 -6.70 -28.31
C SER A 144 -15.88 -5.31 -27.90
N ALA A 145 -15.69 -4.34 -28.80
CA ALA A 145 -15.88 -2.91 -28.56
C ALA A 145 -17.32 -2.47 -28.22
N ASN A 146 -18.29 -3.40 -28.23
CA ASN A 146 -19.72 -3.12 -28.01
C ASN A 146 -20.25 -3.61 -26.65
N LYS A 147 -19.40 -3.99 -25.69
CA LYS A 147 -19.84 -4.36 -24.33
C LYS A 147 -19.75 -3.14 -23.42
N GLY A 148 -20.90 -2.55 -23.10
CA GLY A 148 -21.01 -1.41 -22.19
C GLY A 148 -20.66 -1.73 -20.73
N ILE A 149 -20.68 -0.71 -19.89
CA ILE A 149 -20.40 -0.80 -18.44
C ILE A 149 -21.63 -1.36 -17.72
N CYS A 150 -21.41 -2.32 -16.80
CA CYS A 150 -22.50 -2.91 -16.02
C CYS A 150 -23.19 -1.88 -15.12
N PRO A 151 -24.51 -1.66 -15.24
CA PRO A 151 -25.22 -0.63 -14.49
C PRO A 151 -25.33 -0.93 -12.99
N VAL A 152 -25.16 -2.19 -12.58
CA VAL A 152 -25.30 -2.61 -11.18
C VAL A 152 -24.01 -2.43 -10.38
N CYS A 153 -22.84 -2.59 -11.00
CA CYS A 153 -21.56 -2.65 -10.27
C CYS A 153 -20.43 -1.84 -10.92
N ASN A 154 -20.73 -1.10 -12.00
CA ASN A 154 -19.78 -0.38 -12.85
C ASN A 154 -18.59 -1.25 -13.29
N GLY A 155 -18.83 -2.55 -13.47
CA GLY A 155 -17.84 -3.49 -13.99
C GLY A 155 -17.77 -3.41 -15.51
N ASP A 156 -16.55 -3.39 -16.04
CA ASP A 156 -16.28 -3.45 -17.47
C ASP A 156 -15.99 -4.90 -17.89
N GLY A 157 -16.63 -5.36 -18.96
CA GLY A 157 -16.37 -6.66 -19.57
C GLY A 157 -17.04 -7.87 -18.89
N GLY A 158 -17.78 -8.64 -19.70
CA GLY A 158 -18.32 -9.94 -19.36
C GLY A 158 -18.42 -10.81 -20.61
N ALA A 159 -17.85 -12.02 -20.63
CA ALA A 159 -18.12 -12.95 -21.73
C ALA A 159 -19.58 -13.42 -21.67
N ALA A 160 -20.23 -13.58 -22.83
CA ALA A 160 -21.60 -14.11 -22.95
C ALA A 160 -22.73 -13.38 -22.14
N GLY A 161 -22.62 -12.05 -21.93
CA GLY A 161 -23.68 -11.29 -21.25
C GLY A 161 -23.64 -11.37 -19.73
N GLN A 162 -22.58 -11.94 -19.13
CA GLN A 162 -22.46 -12.09 -17.68
C GLN A 162 -21.34 -11.20 -17.14
N CYS A 163 -21.68 -10.18 -16.35
CA CYS A 163 -20.71 -9.34 -15.65
C CYS A 163 -19.99 -10.11 -14.53
N TYR A 164 -18.67 -10.28 -14.61
CA TYR A 164 -17.86 -11.03 -13.64
C TYR A 164 -17.93 -10.51 -12.21
N LYS A 165 -18.14 -9.19 -12.04
CA LYS A 165 -18.12 -8.54 -10.73
C LYS A 165 -19.41 -8.74 -9.94
N CYS A 166 -20.55 -8.91 -10.63
CA CYS A 166 -21.85 -9.15 -10.00
C CYS A 166 -22.47 -10.49 -10.42
N GLY A 167 -21.67 -11.39 -10.99
CA GLY A 167 -22.12 -12.71 -11.47
C GLY A 167 -23.21 -12.65 -12.53
N GLY A 168 -23.25 -11.59 -13.35
CA GLY A 168 -24.23 -11.42 -14.43
C GLY A 168 -25.56 -10.78 -14.09
N SER A 169 -25.84 -10.51 -12.81
CA SER A 169 -27.12 -9.92 -12.37
C SER A 169 -27.48 -8.54 -12.96
N GLY A 170 -26.52 -7.84 -13.56
CA GLY A 170 -26.73 -6.51 -14.15
C GLY A 170 -27.06 -6.48 -15.64
N TRP A 171 -27.13 -7.64 -16.30
CA TRP A 171 -27.43 -7.77 -17.72
C TRP A 171 -28.43 -8.91 -17.88
N ALA A 172 -29.65 -8.59 -18.29
CA ALA A 172 -30.66 -9.56 -18.71
C ALA A 172 -30.47 -9.89 -20.19
#